data_AF-F8F3X5-F1
#
_entry.id   AF-F8F3X5-F1
#
_cell.length_a   1.000
_cell.length_b   1.000
_cell.length_c   1.000
_cell.angle_alpha   90.00
_cell.angle_beta   90.00
_cell.angle_gamma   90.00
#
_symmetry.space_group_name_H-M   'P 1'
#
loop_
_entity.id
_entity.type
_entity.pdbx_description
1 polymer ?
#
loop_
_entity_poly.entity_id
_entity_poly.type
_entity_poly.pdbx_seq_one_letter_code
_entity_poly.pdbx_strand_id
1 'polypeptide(L)'
;MTGYYINYMQIRDSEIIRLIEHIGDHYKSNIANRHLRPALLHLPLDNQAWDLIETLTEKSEQYRYQGFHLDELYRQIAAAARFIGMARKELVPSLRNRLNATGRTNEADKVLREMAINNFSSNLKIFADLLNELYVKLVEIDKTSSNGRLPLYAQMPELKDLGRELVF
;
A
#
# COMPACT_ATOMS: atom_id res chain seq x y z
N MET A 1 -16.84 -32.69 12.66
CA MET A 1 -15.95 -31.89 11.80
C MET A 1 -16.63 -30.56 11.53
N THR A 2 -16.37 -29.56 12.37
CA THR A 2 -16.88 -28.19 12.20
C THR A 2 -16.03 -27.48 11.14
N GLY A 3 -16.56 -27.38 9.93
CA GLY A 3 -15.96 -26.56 8.88
C GLY A 3 -15.88 -25.10 9.35
N TYR A 4 -14.67 -24.56 9.41
CA TYR A 4 -14.45 -23.13 9.58
C TYR A 4 -14.96 -22.45 8.30
N TYR A 5 -16.21 -22.00 8.32
CA TYR A 5 -16.68 -21.02 7.34
C TYR A 5 -15.88 -19.74 7.60
N ILE A 6 -14.84 -19.51 6.81
CA ILE A 6 -14.26 -18.18 6.66
C ILE A 6 -15.40 -17.33 6.11
N ASN A 7 -16.03 -16.55 6.98
CA ASN A 7 -17.06 -15.62 6.59
C ASN A 7 -16.34 -14.50 5.84
N TYR A 8 -16.35 -14.54 4.51
CA TYR A 8 -15.71 -13.53 3.67
C TYR A 8 -16.48 -12.23 3.80
N MET A 9 -16.15 -11.44 4.82
CA MET A 9 -16.78 -10.16 5.07
C MET A 9 -16.50 -9.21 3.92
N GLN A 10 -17.57 -8.69 3.30
CA GLN A 10 -17.48 -7.72 2.22
C GLN A 10 -17.60 -6.30 2.77
N ILE A 11 -16.62 -5.45 2.46
CA ILE A 11 -16.62 -4.03 2.77
C ILE A 11 -17.27 -3.27 1.62
N ARG A 12 -18.37 -2.58 1.92
CA ARG A 12 -19.09 -1.69 1.00
C ARG A 12 -19.20 -0.26 1.53
N ASP A 13 -18.42 0.04 2.56
CA ASP A 13 -18.41 1.35 3.20
C ASP A 13 -17.86 2.41 2.23
N SER A 14 -18.64 3.46 1.98
CA SER A 14 -18.28 4.49 1.00
C SER A 14 -17.05 5.31 1.39
N GLU A 15 -16.78 5.47 2.69
CA GLU A 15 -15.60 6.15 3.19
C GLU A 15 -14.34 5.30 2.93
N ILE A 16 -14.42 3.99 3.21
CA ILE A 16 -13.35 3.04 2.89
C ILE A 16 -13.03 3.04 1.39
N ILE A 17 -14.07 2.99 0.55
CA ILE A 17 -13.90 2.98 -0.91
C ILE A 17 -13.17 4.26 -1.37
N ARG A 18 -13.57 5.44 -0.87
CA ARG A 18 -12.90 6.71 -1.20
C ARG A 18 -11.46 6.73 -0.71
N LEU A 19 -11.19 6.18 0.46
CA LEU A 19 -9.84 6.11 1.00
C LEU A 19 -8.93 5.20 0.16
N ILE A 20 -9.43 4.04 -0.28
CA ILE A 20 -8.71 3.15 -1.22
C ILE A 20 -8.42 3.87 -2.54
N GLU A 21 -9.40 4.60 -3.09
CA GLU A 21 -9.18 5.39 -4.31
C GLU A 21 -8.11 6.46 -4.12
N HIS A 22 -8.13 7.15 -2.98
CA HIS A 22 -7.13 8.17 -2.64
C HIS A 22 -5.72 7.56 -2.49
N ILE A 23 -5.62 6.39 -1.85
CA ILE A 23 -4.37 5.61 -1.74
C ILE A 23 -3.84 5.28 -3.14
N GLY A 24 -4.69 4.80 -4.04
CA GLY A 24 -4.32 4.47 -5.42
C GLY A 24 -3.84 5.69 -6.21
N ASP A 25 -4.56 6.81 -6.12
CA ASP A 25 -4.19 8.05 -6.81
C ASP A 25 -2.87 8.63 -6.29
N HIS A 26 -2.67 8.62 -4.97
CA HIS A 26 -1.42 9.05 -4.36
C HIS A 26 -0.26 8.15 -4.76
N TYR A 27 -0.45 6.82 -4.72
CA TYR A 27 0.57 5.86 -5.12
C TYR A 27 1.03 6.10 -6.57
N LYS A 28 0.10 6.19 -7.53
CA LYS A 28 0.42 6.35 -8.95
C LYS A 28 1.08 7.69 -9.26
N SER A 29 0.60 8.76 -8.64
CA SER A 29 1.07 10.12 -8.92
C SER A 29 2.40 10.45 -8.24
N ASN A 30 2.57 9.98 -7.00
CA ASN A 30 3.62 10.47 -6.11
C ASN A 30 4.69 9.42 -5.76
N ILE A 31 4.38 8.13 -5.91
CA ILE A 31 5.29 7.01 -5.58
C ILE A 31 5.74 6.28 -6.84
N ALA A 32 4.83 5.63 -7.57
CA ALA A 32 5.10 4.81 -8.74
C ALA A 32 5.05 5.58 -10.06
N ASN A 33 5.39 6.88 -10.04
CA ASN A 33 5.45 7.68 -11.25
C ASN A 33 6.63 7.25 -12.16
N ARG A 34 6.58 7.70 -13.41
CA ARG A 34 7.58 7.36 -14.45
C ARG A 34 9.03 7.64 -14.07
N HIS A 35 9.28 8.60 -13.17
CA HIS A 35 10.63 9.00 -12.77
C HIS A 35 11.20 8.13 -11.65
N LEU A 36 10.35 7.55 -10.81
CA LEU A 36 10.73 6.73 -9.66
C LEU A 36 10.58 5.24 -9.91
N ARG A 37 9.66 4.83 -10.79
CA ARG A 37 9.36 3.43 -11.12
C ARG A 37 10.60 2.57 -11.39
N PRO A 38 11.62 3.01 -12.17
CA PRO A 38 12.82 2.21 -12.39
C PRO A 38 13.54 1.85 -11.08
N ALA A 39 13.57 2.74 -10.10
CA ALA A 39 14.25 2.49 -8.84
C ALA A 39 13.42 1.61 -7.90
N LEU A 40 12.08 1.70 -7.96
CA LEU A 40 11.17 0.84 -7.18
C LEU A 40 11.30 -0.63 -7.55
N LEU A 41 11.51 -0.94 -8.83
CA LEU A 41 11.69 -2.32 -9.32
C LEU A 41 12.94 -3.03 -8.77
N HIS A 42 13.85 -2.30 -8.13
CA HIS A 42 15.04 -2.87 -7.48
C HIS A 42 14.80 -3.22 -6.00
N LEU A 43 13.59 -3.00 -5.47
CA LEU A 43 13.25 -3.44 -4.13
C LEU A 43 13.09 -4.97 -4.11
N PRO A 44 13.54 -5.65 -3.04
CA PRO A 44 13.47 -7.11 -2.92
C PRO A 44 12.06 -7.56 -2.51
N LEU A 45 11.05 -7.23 -3.32
CA LEU A 45 9.68 -7.70 -3.18
C LEU A 45 9.43 -8.86 -4.15
N ASP A 46 8.75 -9.90 -3.68
CA ASP A 46 8.28 -10.97 -4.55
C ASP A 46 7.14 -10.50 -5.46
N ASN A 47 6.87 -11.24 -6.53
CA ASN A 47 5.82 -10.90 -7.50
C ASN A 47 4.45 -10.84 -6.84
N GLN A 48 4.18 -11.72 -5.87
CA GLN A 48 2.90 -11.75 -5.17
C GLN A 48 2.64 -10.46 -4.39
N ALA A 49 3.66 -9.90 -3.73
CA ALA A 49 3.55 -8.63 -3.04
C ALA A 49 3.30 -7.48 -4.02
N TRP A 50 3.94 -7.49 -5.19
CA TRP A 50 3.67 -6.51 -6.24
C TRP A 50 2.23 -6.60 -6.76
N ASP A 51 1.74 -7.80 -7.04
CA ASP A 51 0.36 -8.02 -7.50
C ASP A 51 -0.67 -7.53 -6.47
N LEU A 52 -0.41 -7.74 -5.18
CA LEU A 52 -1.25 -7.26 -4.09
C LEU A 52 -1.25 -5.72 -4.00
N ILE A 53 -0.10 -5.07 -4.17
CA ILE A 53 0.01 -3.61 -4.19
C ILE A 53 -0.69 -3.04 -5.42
N GLU A 54 -0.53 -3.66 -6.58
CA GLU A 54 -1.20 -3.28 -7.82
C GLU A 54 -2.72 -3.38 -7.63
N THR A 55 -3.22 -4.51 -7.13
CA THR A 55 -4.66 -4.69 -6.87
C THR A 55 -5.22 -3.64 -5.91
N LEU A 56 -4.49 -3.26 -4.86
CA LEU A 56 -4.91 -2.22 -3.91
C LEU A 56 -4.95 -0.82 -4.54
N THR A 57 -3.96 -0.52 -5.39
CA THR A 57 -3.74 0.83 -5.93
C THR A 57 -4.39 1.04 -7.29
N GLU A 58 -4.93 -0.02 -7.89
CA GLU A 58 -5.72 0.03 -9.10
C GLU A 58 -7.20 0.30 -8.83
N LYS A 59 -7.78 1.13 -9.70
CA LYS A 59 -9.20 1.44 -9.67
C LYS A 59 -9.92 0.37 -10.47
N SER A 60 -10.59 -0.56 -9.81
CA SER A 60 -11.54 -1.44 -10.48
C SER A 60 -12.96 -1.06 -10.07
N GLU A 61 -13.71 -0.50 -11.02
CA GLU A 61 -15.12 -0.16 -10.84
C GLU A 61 -15.95 -1.37 -10.36
N GLN A 62 -15.48 -2.58 -10.68
CA GLN A 62 -16.09 -3.84 -10.22
C GLN A 62 -16.15 -3.94 -8.69
N TYR A 63 -15.12 -3.46 -7.97
CA TYR A 63 -15.11 -3.51 -6.50
C TYR A 63 -16.13 -2.55 -5.87
N ARG A 64 -16.51 -1.46 -6.55
CA ARG A 64 -17.56 -0.56 -6.04
C ARG A 64 -18.91 -1.28 -5.94
N TYR A 65 -19.19 -2.19 -6.86
CA TYR A 65 -20.47 -2.91 -6.92
C TYR A 65 -20.48 -4.18 -6.07
N GLN A 66 -19.36 -4.93 -6.06
CA GLN A 66 -19.28 -6.22 -5.37
C GLN A 66 -18.87 -6.06 -3.88
N GLY A 67 -18.18 -4.98 -3.55
CA GLY A 67 -17.50 -4.81 -2.26
C GLY A 67 -16.13 -5.48 -2.24
N PHE A 68 -15.30 -5.10 -1.28
CA PHE A 68 -13.97 -5.66 -1.10
C PHE A 68 -13.99 -6.77 -0.06
N HIS A 69 -13.28 -7.87 -0.28
CA HIS A 69 -13.10 -8.88 0.76
C HIS A 69 -12.11 -8.39 1.82
N LEU A 70 -12.51 -8.44 3.10
CA LEU A 70 -11.68 -7.90 4.19
C LEU A 70 -10.32 -8.60 4.30
N ASP A 71 -10.28 -9.92 4.12
CA ASP A 71 -9.03 -10.70 4.16
C ASP A 71 -8.09 -10.33 3.01
N GLU A 72 -8.63 -10.06 1.82
CA GLU A 72 -7.86 -9.54 0.70
C GLU A 72 -7.31 -8.15 0.99
N LEU A 73 -8.14 -7.23 1.52
CA LEU A 73 -7.69 -5.90 1.91
C LEU A 73 -6.55 -5.96 2.93
N TYR A 74 -6.64 -6.84 3.93
CA TYR A 74 -5.57 -7.00 4.90
C TYR A 74 -4.27 -7.53 4.27
N ARG A 75 -4.35 -8.53 3.38
CA ARG A 75 -3.16 -9.01 2.64
C ARG A 75 -2.52 -7.91 1.79
N GLN A 76 -3.36 -7.11 1.12
CA GLN A 76 -2.95 -5.96 0.32
C GLN A 76 -2.27 -4.88 1.16
N ILE A 77 -2.86 -4.52 2.31
CA ILE A 77 -2.29 -3.57 3.27
C ILE A 77 -0.95 -4.07 3.81
N ALA A 78 -0.84 -5.35 4.16
CA ALA A 78 0.41 -5.94 4.63
C ALA A 78 1.51 -5.91 3.57
N ALA A 79 1.19 -6.13 2.30
CA ALA A 79 2.14 -6.02 1.20
C ALA A 79 2.60 -4.56 1.00
N ALA A 80 1.68 -3.60 1.00
CA ALA A 80 1.98 -2.18 0.86
C ALA A 80 2.81 -1.65 2.04
N ALA A 81 2.54 -2.10 3.27
CA ALA A 81 3.34 -1.75 4.45
C ALA A 81 4.78 -2.27 4.35
N ARG A 82 4.97 -3.52 3.90
CA ARG A 82 6.31 -4.09 3.63
C ARG A 82 7.05 -3.29 2.57
N PHE A 83 6.37 -2.92 1.49
CA PHE A 83 6.92 -2.02 0.47
C PHE A 83 7.39 -0.68 1.06
N ILE A 84 6.57 -0.03 1.88
CA ILE A 84 6.91 1.23 2.55
C ILE A 84 8.17 1.05 3.40
N GLY A 85 8.22 -0.01 4.21
CA GLY A 85 9.35 -0.33 5.07
C GLY A 85 10.66 -0.49 4.30
N MET A 86 10.64 -1.26 3.21
CA MET A 86 11.80 -1.46 2.34
C MET A 86 12.19 -0.19 1.60
N ALA A 87 11.21 0.53 1.03
CA ALA A 87 11.47 1.79 0.34
C ALA A 87 12.10 2.83 1.27
N ARG A 88 11.65 2.92 2.53
CA ARG A 88 12.25 3.80 3.54
C ARG A 88 13.68 3.40 3.89
N LYS A 89 13.95 2.12 4.14
CA LYS A 89 15.25 1.62 4.60
C LYS A 89 16.31 1.58 3.49
N GLU A 90 15.91 1.19 2.29
CA GLU A 90 16.85 0.91 1.19
C GLU A 90 16.81 1.96 0.09
N LEU A 91 15.61 2.38 -0.30
CA LEU A 91 15.46 3.25 -1.47
C LEU A 91 15.69 4.71 -1.11
N VAL A 92 15.05 5.27 -0.08
CA VAL A 92 15.23 6.69 0.31
C VAL A 92 16.71 7.09 0.42
N PRO A 93 17.60 6.32 1.10
CA PRO A 93 19.01 6.70 1.23
C PRO A 93 19.82 6.58 -0.08
N SER A 94 19.38 5.74 -1.02
CA SER A 94 20.15 5.41 -2.23
C SER A 94 19.50 5.90 -3.53
N LEU A 95 18.30 6.47 -3.47
CA LEU A 95 17.44 6.81 -4.61
C LEU A 95 18.16 7.72 -5.61
N ARG A 96 18.83 8.77 -5.09
CA ARG A 96 19.57 9.73 -5.91
C ARG A 96 20.71 9.05 -6.69
N ASN A 97 21.46 8.17 -6.03
CA ASN A 97 22.56 7.44 -6.64
C ASN A 97 22.05 6.44 -7.71
N ARG A 98 20.97 5.73 -7.42
CA ARG A 98 20.36 4.76 -8.34
C ARG A 98 19.82 5.42 -9.61
N LEU A 99 19.14 6.56 -9.48
CA LEU A 99 18.52 7.25 -10.63
C LEU A 99 19.52 8.06 -11.46
N ASN A 100 20.65 8.49 -10.87
CA ASN A 100 21.72 9.15 -11.63
C ASN A 100 22.53 8.17 -12.50
N ALA A 101 22.56 6.88 -12.15
CA ALA A 101 23.17 5.84 -12.98
C ALA A 101 22.38 5.57 -14.27
N THR A 102 21.07 5.82 -14.27
CA THR A 102 20.22 5.71 -15.45
C THR A 102 20.31 6.97 -16.32
N GLY A 103 21.30 6.96 -17.23
CA GLY A 103 21.54 7.73 -18.47
C GLY A 103 20.79 9.04 -18.82
N ARG A 104 21.36 9.80 -19.77
CA ARG A 104 20.95 11.15 -20.20
C ARG A 104 19.44 11.34 -20.34
N THR A 105 18.84 12.11 -19.44
CA THR A 105 17.50 12.69 -19.58
C THR A 105 17.56 14.11 -20.10
N ASN A 106 16.53 14.53 -20.85
CA ASN A 106 16.34 15.93 -21.21
C ASN A 106 16.25 16.81 -19.95
N GLU A 107 16.63 18.08 -20.06
CA GLU A 107 16.77 18.99 -18.91
C GLU A 107 15.45 19.20 -18.14
N ALA A 108 14.33 19.25 -18.84
CA ALA A 108 12.99 19.28 -18.22
C ALA A 108 12.69 18.02 -17.38
N ASP A 109 13.01 16.83 -17.90
CA ASP A 109 12.82 15.58 -17.17
C ASP A 109 13.77 15.44 -15.98
N LYS A 110 14.94 16.07 -16.04
CA LYS A 110 15.89 16.14 -14.93
C LYS A 110 15.31 16.93 -13.76
N VAL A 111 14.70 18.09 -14.02
CA VAL A 111 14.06 18.91 -12.96
C VAL A 111 12.90 18.14 -12.33
N LEU A 112 12.01 17.54 -13.14
CA LEU A 112 10.89 16.73 -12.64
C LEU A 112 11.38 15.54 -11.80
N ARG A 113 12.45 14.86 -12.25
CA ARG A 113 13.08 13.76 -11.50
C ARG A 113 13.64 14.22 -10.17
N GLU A 114 14.38 15.32 -10.14
CA GLU A 114 14.95 15.88 -8.90
C GLU A 114 13.84 16.27 -7.91
N MET A 115 12.75 16.88 -8.39
CA MET A 115 11.59 17.17 -7.54
C MET A 115 10.96 15.88 -6.98
N ALA A 116 10.79 14.85 -7.81
CA ALA A 116 10.26 13.57 -7.38
C ALA A 116 11.16 12.90 -6.32
N ILE A 117 12.49 12.96 -6.48
CA ILE A 117 13.47 12.43 -5.53
C ILE A 117 13.38 13.19 -4.20
N ASN A 118 13.41 14.52 -4.23
CA ASN A 118 13.39 15.35 -3.02
C ASN A 118 12.09 15.18 -2.22
N ASN A 119 10.97 14.99 -2.92
CA ASN A 119 9.67 14.79 -2.28
C ASN A 119 9.38 13.32 -1.91
N PHE A 120 10.19 12.37 -2.37
CA PHE A 120 9.89 10.94 -2.24
C PHE A 120 9.68 10.52 -0.78
N SER A 121 10.53 10.96 0.14
CA SER A 121 10.40 10.61 1.56
C SER A 121 9.10 11.15 2.16
N SER A 122 8.72 12.39 1.83
CA SER A 122 7.47 12.99 2.29
C SER A 122 6.26 12.28 1.69
N ASN A 123 6.31 11.96 0.40
CA ASN A 123 5.24 11.23 -0.29
C ASN A 123 5.08 9.82 0.28
N LEU A 124 6.18 9.14 0.60
CA LEU A 124 6.14 7.81 1.19
C LEU A 124 5.55 7.83 2.61
N LYS A 125 5.80 8.90 3.37
CA LYS A 125 5.15 9.14 4.66
C LYS A 125 3.63 9.32 4.51
N ILE A 126 3.19 10.18 3.58
CA ILE A 126 1.75 10.36 3.29
C ILE A 126 1.10 9.03 2.91
N PHE A 127 1.78 8.21 2.11
CA PHE A 127 1.29 6.89 1.74
C PHE A 127 1.13 5.96 2.97
N ALA A 128 2.06 6.01 3.91
CA ALA A 128 1.97 5.27 5.16
C ALA A 128 0.82 5.74 6.06
N ASP A 129 0.62 7.05 6.17
CA ASP A 129 -0.46 7.63 6.95
C ASP A 129 -1.83 7.22 6.39
N LEU A 130 -2.03 7.30 5.07
CA LEU A 130 -3.27 6.85 4.40
C LEU A 130 -3.51 5.35 4.60
N LEU A 131 -2.46 4.54 4.49
CA LEU A 131 -2.56 3.09 4.66
C LEU A 131 -2.88 2.71 6.11
N ASN A 132 -2.31 3.43 7.08
CA ASN A 132 -2.61 3.26 8.49
C ASN A 132 -4.06 3.66 8.80
N GLU A 133 -4.54 4.77 8.23
CA GLU A 133 -5.94 5.18 8.37
C GLU A 133 -6.89 4.09 7.86
N LEU A 134 -6.62 3.53 6.68
CA LEU A 134 -7.40 2.43 6.11
C LEU A 134 -7.39 1.22 7.05
N TYR A 135 -6.22 0.82 7.53
CA TYR A 135 -6.09 -0.30 8.46
C TYR A 135 -6.91 -0.10 9.74
N VAL A 136 -6.80 1.07 10.38
CA VAL A 136 -7.52 1.37 11.62
C VAL A 136 -9.03 1.31 11.41
N LYS A 137 -9.54 1.91 10.34
CA LYS A 137 -10.98 1.86 10.03
C LYS A 137 -11.46 0.44 9.79
N LEU A 138 -10.71 -0.37 9.05
CA LEU A 138 -11.05 -1.78 8.81
C LEU A 138 -11.04 -2.60 10.10
N VAL A 139 -10.08 -2.37 11.00
CA VAL A 139 -10.02 -3.03 12.31
C VAL A 139 -11.25 -2.72 13.17
N GLU A 140 -11.75 -1.48 13.14
CA GLU A 140 -12.98 -1.13 13.87
C GLU A 140 -14.21 -1.83 13.28
N ILE A 141 -14.30 -1.93 11.95
CA ILE A 141 -15.37 -2.68 11.27
C ILE A 141 -15.28 -4.18 11.60
N ASP A 142 -14.07 -4.75 11.59
CA ASP A 142 -13.84 -6.16 11.91
C ASP A 142 -14.21 -6.49 13.36
N LYS A 143 -13.79 -5.66 14.32
CA LYS A 143 -14.15 -5.81 15.75
C LYS A 143 -15.66 -5.79 15.97
N THR A 144 -16.35 -4.83 15.37
CA THR A 144 -17.81 -4.69 15.49
C THR A 144 -18.56 -5.85 14.85
N SER A 145 -18.08 -6.33 13.71
CA SER A 145 -18.71 -7.44 12.97
C SER A 145 -18.45 -8.81 13.60
N SER A 146 -17.35 -8.95 14.36
CA SER A 146 -16.93 -10.21 14.96
C SER A 146 -17.83 -10.67 16.12
N ASN A 147 -18.68 -9.81 16.70
CA ASN A 147 -19.67 -10.16 17.73
C ASN A 147 -19.09 -11.01 18.88
N GLY A 148 -17.91 -10.63 19.38
CA GLY A 148 -17.22 -11.34 20.47
C GLY A 148 -16.37 -12.53 20.05
N ARG A 149 -16.34 -12.90 18.76
CA ARG A 149 -15.32 -13.81 18.20
C ARG A 149 -14.01 -13.06 17.99
N LEU A 150 -12.92 -13.82 17.87
CA LEU A 150 -11.61 -13.26 17.52
C LEU A 150 -11.71 -12.58 16.14
N PRO A 151 -11.42 -11.28 16.02
CA PRO A 151 -11.46 -10.60 14.73
C PRO A 151 -10.42 -11.13 13.75
N LEU A 152 -10.66 -10.94 12.46
CA LEU A 152 -9.78 -11.44 11.41
C LEU A 152 -8.38 -10.81 11.48
N TYR A 153 -8.27 -9.51 11.77
CA TYR A 153 -6.96 -8.83 11.85
C TYR A 153 -6.04 -9.48 12.89
N ALA A 154 -6.60 -10.02 13.97
CA ALA A 154 -5.85 -10.67 15.04
C ALA A 154 -5.40 -12.09 14.67
N GLN A 155 -6.01 -12.69 13.65
CA GLN A 155 -5.71 -14.04 13.17
C GLN A 155 -4.63 -14.05 12.08
N MET A 156 -4.40 -12.91 11.42
CA MET A 156 -3.50 -12.81 10.26
C MET A 156 -2.07 -12.45 10.70
N PRO A 157 -1.11 -13.39 10.63
CA PRO A 157 0.26 -13.15 11.10
C PRO A 157 0.97 -12.04 10.32
N GLU A 158 0.66 -11.84 9.04
CA GLU A 158 1.24 -10.80 8.19
C GLU A 158 0.92 -9.36 8.66
N LEU A 159 -0.07 -9.17 9.53
CA LEU A 159 -0.44 -7.87 10.08
C LEU A 159 0.33 -7.50 11.36
N LYS A 160 1.07 -8.44 11.96
CA LYS A 160 1.76 -8.19 13.24
C LYS A 160 2.79 -7.06 13.17
N ASP A 161 3.45 -6.92 12.02
CA ASP A 161 4.53 -5.95 11.82
C ASP A 161 4.08 -4.61 11.24
N LEU A 162 2.77 -4.43 10.98
CA LEU A 162 2.23 -3.21 10.34
C LEU A 162 2.65 -1.94 11.06
N GLY A 163 2.48 -1.90 12.38
CA GLY A 163 2.85 -0.73 13.18
C GLY A 163 4.33 -0.37 13.05
N ARG A 164 5.22 -1.36 12.95
CA ARG A 164 6.66 -1.12 12.76
C ARG A 164 6.97 -0.61 11.35
N GLU A 165 6.31 -1.16 10.34
CA GLU A 165 6.62 -0.79 8.96
C GLU A 165 6.05 0.59 8.57
N LEU A 166 4.93 1.01 9.17
CA LEU A 166 4.31 2.31 8.88
C LEU A 166 4.85 3.50 9.69
N VAL A 167 5.63 3.26 10.74
CA VAL A 167 6.26 4.36 11.51
C VAL A 167 7.34 5.05 10.67
N PHE A 168 7.19 6.36 10.50
CA PHE A 168 8.07 7.25 9.73
C PHE A 168 8.90 8.17 10.60
#